data_AF-Q7XZM8-F1
#
_entry.id   AF-Q7XZM8-F1
#
_cell.length_a   1.000
_cell.length_b   1.000
_cell.length_c   1.000
_cell.angle_alpha   90.00
_cell.angle_beta   90.00
_cell.angle_gamma   90.00
#
_symmetry.space_group_name_H-M   'P 1'
#
loop_
_entity.id
_entity.type
_entity.pdbx_description
1 polymer ?
#
loop_
_entity_poly.entity_id
_entity_poly.type
_entity_poly.pdbx_seq_one_letter_code
_entity_poly.pdbx_strand_id
1 'polypeptide(L)' 'QSDETWKMGDIVHTLTNRRWLEKCVTYAESHDQALVGDKTIAFWLMDKDMYDFM' A
#
# COMPACT_ATOMS: atom_id res chain seq x y z
N GLN A 1 8.14 11.61 5.80
CA GLN A 1 6.84 12.27 5.60
C GLN A 1 6.03 12.00 6.84
N SER A 2 5.32 12.99 7.35
CA SER A 2 4.43 12.78 8.48
C SER A 2 3.06 12.33 7.98
N ASP A 3 2.35 11.52 8.75
CA ASP A 3 1.06 10.95 8.36
C ASP A 3 0.02 12.04 8.08
N GLU A 4 0.12 13.18 8.76
CA GLU A 4 -0.79 14.32 8.55
C GLU A 4 -0.71 14.90 7.12
N THR A 5 0.36 14.60 6.38
CA THR A 5 0.54 15.09 5.01
C THR A 5 -0.14 14.22 3.96
N TRP A 6 -0.78 13.12 4.38
CA TRP A 6 -1.48 12.22 3.47
C TRP A 6 -2.70 12.89 2.85
N LYS A 7 -2.70 12.98 1.52
CA LYS A 7 -3.80 13.57 0.76
C LYS A 7 -4.91 12.54 0.59
N MET A 8 -5.90 12.60 1.49
CA MET A 8 -7.03 11.68 1.49
C MET A 8 -7.80 11.68 0.15
N GLY A 9 -7.87 12.84 -0.53
CA GLY A 9 -8.47 12.95 -1.86
C GLY A 9 -7.75 12.12 -2.92
N ASP A 10 -6.41 12.08 -2.89
CA ASP A 10 -5.60 11.34 -3.86
C ASP A 10 -5.75 9.82 -3.65
N ILE A 11 -5.84 9.39 -2.38
CA ILE A 11 -6.08 7.99 -2.02
C ILE A 11 -7.45 7.53 -2.53
N VAL A 12 -8.51 8.30 -2.22
CA VAL A 12 -9.87 7.98 -2.67
C VAL A 12 -9.95 7.97 -4.19
N HIS A 13 -9.32 8.96 -4.86
CA HIS A 13 -9.27 9.00 -6.31
C HIS A 13 -8.59 7.76 -6.88
N THR A 14 -7.45 7.36 -6.34
CA THR A 14 -6.71 6.17 -6.79
C THR A 14 -7.52 4.89 -6.64
N LEU A 15 -8.28 4.74 -5.55
CA LEU A 15 -9.11 3.56 -5.29
C LEU A 15 -10.40 3.53 -6.13
N THR A 16 -10.93 4.69 -6.49
CA THR A 16 -12.24 4.81 -7.17
C THR A 16 -12.13 5.08 -8.67
N ASN A 17 -10.95 5.41 -9.18
CA ASN A 17 -10.71 5.66 -10.60
C ASN A 17 -10.68 4.36 -11.42
N ARG A 18 -11.87 3.87 -11.73
CA ARG A 18 -12.12 2.64 -12.51
C ARG A 18 -13.26 2.85 -13.49
N ARG A 19 -13.28 2.06 -14.56
CA ARG A 19 -14.34 2.14 -15.58
C ARG A 19 -15.67 1.67 -15.01
N TRP A 20 -16.72 2.43 -15.29
CA TRP A 20 -18.07 2.04 -14.94
C TRP A 20 -18.46 0.76 -15.68
N LEU A 21 -19.16 -0.15 -14.98
CA LEU A 21 -19.57 -1.48 -15.46
C LEU A 21 -18.44 -2.48 -15.73
N GLU A 22 -17.18 -2.13 -15.42
CA GLU A 22 -16.07 -3.07 -15.44
C GLU A 22 -15.76 -3.55 -14.01
N LYS A 23 -15.75 -4.87 -13.81
CA LYS A 23 -15.37 -5.47 -12.53
C LYS A 23 -13.85 -5.49 -12.43
N CYS A 24 -13.31 -5.01 -11.31
CA CYS A 24 -11.88 -4.98 -11.05
C CYS A 24 -11.57 -5.78 -9.79
N VAL A 25 -10.45 -6.50 -9.79
CA VAL A 25 -9.87 -7.13 -8.59
C VAL A 25 -8.78 -6.20 -8.08
N THR A 26 -8.89 -5.75 -6.85
CA THR A 26 -7.96 -4.81 -6.22
C THR A 26 -7.24 -5.48 -5.07
N TYR A 27 -5.97 -5.13 -4.87
CA TYR A 27 -5.12 -5.60 -3.78
C TYR A 27 -4.25 -4.43 -3.31
N ALA A 28 -3.89 -4.41 -2.02
CA ALA A 28 -3.04 -3.35 -1.45
C ALA A 28 -1.56 -3.54 -1.83
N GLU A 29 -1.13 -4.79 -1.92
CA GLU A 29 0.21 -5.20 -2.36
C GLU A 29 0.11 -6.49 -3.20
N SER A 30 1.10 -6.72 -4.05
CA SER A 30 1.21 -7.92 -4.88
C SER A 30 2.39 -8.78 -4.44
N HIS A 31 2.55 -9.95 -5.06
CA HIS A 31 3.68 -10.83 -4.79
C HIS A 31 5.04 -10.22 -5.16
N ASP A 32 5.09 -9.28 -6.12
CA ASP A 32 6.34 -8.66 -6.55
C ASP A 32 6.94 -7.79 -5.43
N GLN A 33 6.11 -7.15 -4.60
CA GLN A 33 6.57 -6.38 -3.44
C GLN A 33 7.14 -7.23 -2.30
N ALA A 34 6.92 -8.55 -2.35
CA ALA A 34 7.52 -9.50 -1.41
C ALA A 34 8.89 -10.03 -1.90
N LEU A 35 9.29 -9.72 -3.14
CA LEU A 35 10.56 -10.13 -3.72
C LEU A 35 11.69 -9.13 -3.42
N VAL A 36 12.92 -9.56 -3.67
CA VAL A 36 14.12 -8.71 -3.56
C VAL A 36 14.02 -7.54 -4.53
N GLY A 37 13.98 -6.33 -3.98
CA GLY A 37 13.93 -5.09 -4.75
C GLY A 37 12.86 -4.11 -4.26
N ASP A 38 11.89 -4.58 -3.49
CA ASP A 38 10.88 -3.75 -2.83
C ASP A 38 10.62 -4.25 -1.39
N LYS A 39 9.79 -3.52 -0.64
CA LYS A 39 9.38 -3.87 0.72
C LYS A 39 7.86 -4.11 0.76
N THR A 40 7.44 -5.09 1.56
CA THR A 40 6.01 -5.27 1.89
C THR A 40 5.47 -4.08 2.65
N ILE A 41 4.15 -3.87 2.65
CA ILE A 41 3.52 -2.78 3.40
C ILE A 41 3.87 -2.87 4.89
N ALA A 42 3.90 -4.10 5.44
CA ALA A 42 4.30 -4.34 6.82
C ALA A 42 5.74 -3.84 7.11
N PHE A 43 6.68 -4.11 6.19
CA PHE A 43 8.06 -3.67 6.36
C PHE A 43 8.26 -2.17 6.07
N TRP A 44 7.36 -1.54 5.30
CA TRP A 44 7.28 -0.07 5.21
C TRP A 44 6.81 0.59 6.50
N LEU A 45 5.92 -0.07 7.27
CA LEU A 45 5.35 0.48 8.50
C LEU A 45 6.22 0.23 9.74
N MET A 46 6.81 -0.96 9.85
CA MET A 46 7.50 -1.41 11.06
C MET A 46 9.03 -1.48 10.90
N ASP A 47 9.52 -1.56 9.66
CA ASP A 47 10.94 -1.71 9.32
C ASP A 47 11.66 -2.72 10.25
N LYS A 48 12.73 -2.33 10.93
CA LYS A 48 13.52 -3.21 11.80
C LYS A 48 12.81 -3.65 13.07
N ASP A 49 11.86 -2.87 13.58
CA ASP A 49 11.14 -3.18 14.82
C ASP A 49 10.34 -4.48 14.69
N MET A 50 10.02 -4.87 13.46
CA MET A 50 9.42 -6.16 13.11
C MET A 50 10.23 -7.37 13.61
N TYR A 51 11.55 -7.27 13.75
CA TYR A 51 12.38 -8.42 14.15
C TYR A 51 12.42 -8.63 15.67
N ASP A 52 12.22 -7.57 16.45
CA ASP A 52 12.45 -7.56 17.89
C ASP A 52 11.14 -7.54 18.70
N PHE A 53 10.06 -7.03 18.12
CA PHE A 53 8.80 -6.74 18.83
C PHE A 53 7.55 -7.37 18.18
N MET A 54 7.74 -8.41 17.36
CA MET A 54 6.63 -9.19 16.80
C MET A 54 6.05 -10.19 17.80
#